data_AF-A0A534YQB4-F1
#
_entry.id   AF-A0A534YQB4-F1
#
_cell.length_a   1.000
_cell.length_b   1.000
_cell.length_c   1.000
_cell.angle_alpha   90.00
_cell.angle_beta   90.00
_cell.angle_gamma   90.00
#
_symmetry.space_group_name_H-M   'P 1'
#
loop_
_entity.id
_entity.type
_entity.pdbx_description
1 polymer ?
#
loop_
_entity_poly.entity_id
_entity_poly.type
_entity_poly.pdbx_seq_one_letter_code
_entity_poly.pdbx_strand_id
1 'polypeptide(L)'
;MIGDAELELPPTAEALATRLLELRNERRRRQKEGKPPKKNLGPPERKAVLEKTGGRCHICGGVISSAWQADHVLARAGGGHGRTSNLLPAHALCNNYRWNYLPEEFQWVLKIGVWVRLKMEQPKSQLGRKILRTFFKQEVKRESRRRRKLPRDAVSNVPLQPTGSAGG
;
A
#
# COMPACT_ATOMS: atom_id res chain seq x y z
N MET A 1 14.07 23.75 -7.44
CA MET A 1 14.74 23.13 -6.29
C MET A 1 13.70 22.28 -5.58
N ILE A 2 13.74 20.97 -5.76
CA ILE A 2 12.86 20.05 -5.03
C ILE A 2 13.48 19.97 -3.63
N GLY A 3 12.78 20.51 -2.63
CA GLY A 3 13.20 20.34 -1.25
C GLY A 3 13.19 18.85 -0.95
N ASP A 4 14.36 18.27 -0.77
CA ASP A 4 14.52 16.94 -0.20
C ASP A 4 13.88 17.01 1.18
N ALA A 5 12.60 16.61 1.27
CA ALA A 5 11.94 16.40 2.55
C ALA A 5 12.57 15.15 3.16
N GLU A 6 13.77 15.34 3.71
CA GLU A 6 14.44 14.35 4.51
C GLU A 6 13.53 14.04 5.70
N LEU A 7 13.28 12.75 5.93
CA LEU A 7 12.42 12.32 7.01
C LEU A 7 13.14 12.52 8.34
N GLU A 8 12.92 13.67 8.97
CA GLU A 8 13.51 14.02 10.25
C GLU A 8 13.07 13.02 11.34
N LEU A 9 14.05 12.45 12.05
CA LEU A 9 13.80 11.53 13.16
C LEU A 9 13.41 12.34 14.41
N PRO A 10 12.24 12.12 15.01
CA PRO A 10 11.87 12.78 16.27
C PRO A 10 12.85 12.41 17.40
N PRO A 11 13.10 13.32 18.37
CA PRO A 11 14.15 13.15 19.37
C PRO A 11 13.90 12.02 20.36
N THR A 12 12.64 11.56 20.50
CA THR A 12 12.25 10.45 21.39
C THR A 12 11.23 9.53 20.73
N ALA A 13 11.06 8.33 21.29
CA ALA A 13 10.04 7.38 20.84
C ALA A 13 8.62 7.93 21.04
N GLU A 14 8.39 8.68 22.11
CA GLU A 14 7.13 9.34 22.42
C GLU A 14 6.84 10.44 21.40
N ALA A 15 7.85 11.23 21.02
CA ALA A 15 7.72 12.25 19.98
C ALA A 15 7.37 11.61 18.62
N LEU A 16 7.98 10.46 18.29
CA LEU A 16 7.61 9.70 17.09
C LEU A 16 6.17 9.18 17.16
N ALA A 17 5.73 8.63 18.29
CA ALA A 17 4.35 8.17 18.46
C ALA A 17 3.35 9.32 18.28
N THR A 18 3.63 10.49 18.87
CA THR A 18 2.83 11.71 18.69
C THR A 18 2.78 12.14 17.23
N ARG A 19 3.93 12.18 16.54
CA ARG A 19 3.98 12.57 15.13
C ARG A 19 3.17 11.65 14.23
N LEU A 20 3.25 10.34 14.43
CA LEU A 20 2.45 9.37 13.68
C LEU A 20 0.93 9.55 13.91
N LEU A 21 0.53 9.95 15.12
CA LEU A 21 -0.86 10.27 15.43
C LEU A 21 -1.32 11.57 14.74
N GLU A 22 -0.49 12.61 14.75
CA GLU A 22 -0.76 13.87 14.04
C GLU A 22 -0.97 13.64 12.54
N LEU A 23 -0.07 12.90 11.88
CA LEU A 23 -0.19 12.57 10.45
C LEU A 23 -1.50 11.84 10.14
N ARG A 24 -1.88 10.87 11.00
CA ARG A 24 -3.16 10.16 10.88
C ARG A 24 -4.36 11.09 11.03
N ASN A 25 -4.32 12.01 11.99
CA ASN A 25 -5.40 12.96 12.25
C ASN A 25 -5.54 13.96 11.11
N GLU A 26 -4.42 14.48 10.61
CA GLU A 26 -4.36 15.36 9.45
C GLU A 26 -4.95 14.69 8.20
N ARG A 27 -4.54 13.44 7.92
CA ARG A 27 -5.12 12.67 6.81
C ARG A 27 -6.63 12.48 6.96
N ARG A 28 -7.13 12.23 8.17
CA ARG A 28 -8.57 12.10 8.44
C ARG A 28 -9.30 13.43 8.26
N ARG A 29 -8.70 14.55 8.64
CA ARG A 29 -9.24 15.90 8.41
C ARG A 29 -9.41 16.17 6.91
N ARG A 30 -8.35 15.97 6.11
CA ARG A 30 -8.38 16.11 4.64
C ARG A 30 -9.44 15.23 3.97
N GLN A 31 -9.70 14.04 4.49
CA GLN A 31 -10.76 13.17 3.96
C GLN A 31 -12.18 13.75 4.13
N LYS A 32 -12.39 14.60 5.14
CA LYS A 32 -13.68 15.24 5.42
C LYS A 32 -13.92 16.50 4.59
N GLU A 33 -12.87 17.14 4.09
CA GLU A 33 -12.90 18.42 3.36
C GLU A 33 -13.45 18.32 1.92
N GLY A 34 -14.16 17.23 1.60
CA GLY A 34 -14.68 16.96 0.27
C GLY A 34 -13.63 16.37 -0.67
N LYS A 35 -14.08 15.73 -1.74
CA LYS A 35 -13.21 15.16 -2.78
C LYS A 35 -13.64 15.73 -4.12
N PRO A 36 -12.71 16.15 -5.00
CA PRO A 36 -13.06 16.53 -6.36
C PRO A 36 -13.75 15.34 -7.05
N PRO A 37 -14.67 15.56 -8.00
CA PRO A 37 -15.47 14.51 -8.62
C PRO A 37 -14.61 13.41 -9.25
N LYS A 38 -15.14 12.18 -9.29
CA LYS A 38 -14.42 11.06 -9.91
C LYS A 38 -14.54 11.19 -11.42
N LYS A 39 -13.41 11.34 -12.12
CA LYS A 39 -13.35 11.16 -13.57
C LYS A 39 -13.03 9.71 -13.89
N ASN A 40 -13.82 9.09 -14.75
CA ASN A 40 -13.47 7.82 -15.37
C ASN A 40 -12.61 8.12 -16.60
N LEU A 41 -11.43 7.49 -16.69
CA LEU A 41 -10.55 7.66 -17.84
C LEU A 41 -11.04 6.83 -19.02
N GLY A 42 -11.07 7.43 -20.21
CA GLY A 42 -11.27 6.70 -21.46
C GLY A 42 -10.04 5.87 -21.85
N PRO A 43 -10.16 4.94 -22.82
CA PRO A 43 -9.05 4.12 -23.28
C PRO A 43 -7.79 4.92 -23.71
N PRO A 44 -7.91 6.04 -24.46
CA PRO A 44 -6.74 6.84 -24.83
C PRO A 44 -6.01 7.44 -23.63
N GLU A 45 -6.76 7.95 -22.65
CA GLU A 45 -6.17 8.53 -21.43
C GLU A 45 -5.49 7.45 -20.58
N ARG A 46 -6.07 6.24 -20.52
CA ARG A 46 -5.44 5.10 -19.83
C ARG A 46 -4.13 4.70 -20.50
N LYS A 47 -4.09 4.65 -21.84
CA LYS A 47 -2.86 4.37 -22.60
C LYS A 47 -1.79 5.41 -22.29
N ALA A 48 -2.13 6.70 -22.36
CA ALA A 48 -1.21 7.80 -22.05
C ALA A 48 -0.67 7.72 -20.60
N VAL A 49 -1.49 7.35 -19.63
CA VAL A 49 -1.04 7.15 -18.23
C VAL A 49 -0.06 5.97 -18.13
N LEU A 50 -0.34 4.86 -18.80
CA LEU A 50 0.52 3.66 -18.76
C LEU A 50 1.89 3.88 -19.42
N GLU A 51 1.92 4.67 -20.50
CA GLU A 51 3.14 4.99 -21.25
C GLU A 51 4.15 5.81 -20.44
N LYS A 52 3.69 6.63 -19.48
CA LYS A 52 4.57 7.45 -18.62
C LYS A 52 5.64 6.67 -17.88
N THR A 53 5.38 5.39 -17.61
CA THR A 53 6.28 4.51 -16.85
C THR A 53 6.77 3.33 -17.67
N GLY A 54 6.57 3.35 -18.99
CA GLY A 54 6.91 2.22 -19.87
C GLY A 54 6.17 0.93 -19.48
N GLY A 55 4.92 1.02 -19.03
CA GLY A 55 4.15 -0.15 -18.61
C GLY A 55 4.49 -0.71 -17.23
N ARG A 56 5.13 0.08 -16.36
CA ARG A 56 5.53 -0.32 -15.00
C ARG A 56 4.71 0.37 -13.92
N CYS A 57 4.50 -0.31 -12.80
CA CYS A 57 3.89 0.29 -11.61
C CYS A 57 4.81 1.37 -11.06
N HIS A 58 4.30 2.59 -10.88
CA HIS A 58 5.12 3.70 -10.37
C HIS A 58 5.49 3.56 -8.87
N ILE A 59 4.82 2.67 -8.14
CA ILE A 59 5.08 2.45 -6.71
C ILE A 59 6.19 1.42 -6.50
N CYS A 60 6.15 0.29 -7.23
CA CYS A 60 7.07 -0.83 -7.03
C CYS A 60 8.04 -1.09 -8.19
N GLY A 61 7.87 -0.42 -9.33
CA GLY A 61 8.69 -0.63 -10.55
C GLY A 61 8.39 -1.93 -11.32
N GLY A 62 7.54 -2.80 -10.79
CA GLY A 62 7.17 -4.07 -11.43
C GLY A 62 6.34 -3.87 -12.71
N VAL A 63 6.47 -4.80 -13.66
CA VAL A 63 5.72 -4.78 -14.92
C VAL A 63 4.21 -4.92 -14.65
N ILE A 64 3.39 -4.19 -15.40
CA ILE A 64 1.94 -4.32 -15.40
C ILE A 64 1.54 -5.29 -16.51
N SER A 65 1.29 -6.55 -16.13
CA SER A 65 0.85 -7.62 -17.04
C SER A 65 -0.66 -7.90 -16.95
N SER A 66 -1.38 -7.21 -16.07
CA SER A 66 -2.80 -7.44 -15.79
C SER A 66 -3.55 -6.12 -15.53
N ALA A 67 -4.80 -6.21 -15.07
CA ALA A 67 -5.62 -5.04 -14.73
C ALA A 67 -4.91 -4.12 -13.72
N TRP A 68 -4.88 -2.82 -14.02
CA TRP A 68 -4.19 -1.80 -13.24
C TRP A 68 -5.08 -0.59 -12.93
N GLN A 69 -4.67 0.21 -11.95
CA GLN A 69 -5.41 1.37 -11.49
C GLN A 69 -4.64 2.66 -11.77
N ALA A 70 -5.35 3.69 -12.23
CA ALA A 70 -4.81 5.04 -12.32
C ALA A 70 -4.78 5.65 -10.92
N ASP A 71 -3.62 5.64 -10.32
CA ASP A 71 -3.37 6.20 -8.99
C ASP A 71 -3.13 7.70 -9.08
N HIS A 72 -3.61 8.45 -8.09
CA HIS A 72 -3.43 9.89 -8.03
C HIS A 72 -2.18 10.21 -7.22
N VAL A 73 -1.19 10.85 -7.85
CA VAL A 73 0.07 11.25 -7.20
C VAL A 73 -0.21 12.19 -6.03
N LEU A 74 -0.95 13.27 -6.29
CA LEU A 74 -1.65 14.02 -5.25
C LEU A 74 -2.99 13.34 -5.01
N ALA A 75 -3.19 12.80 -3.81
CA ALA A 75 -4.43 12.12 -3.46
C ALA A 75 -5.65 13.06 -3.64
N ARG A 76 -6.79 12.51 -4.06
CA ARG A 76 -8.04 13.29 -4.21
C ARG A 76 -8.47 14.01 -2.93
N ALA A 77 -8.28 13.36 -1.78
CA ALA A 77 -8.55 13.97 -0.48
C ALA A 77 -7.64 15.17 -0.18
N GLY A 78 -6.50 15.29 -0.85
CA GLY A 78 -5.61 16.46 -0.79
C GLY A 78 -5.77 17.41 -1.99
N GLY A 79 -6.92 17.40 -2.68
CA GLY A 79 -7.19 18.28 -3.83
C GLY A 79 -6.67 17.78 -5.18
N GLY A 80 -6.19 16.54 -5.26
CA GLY A 80 -5.69 15.97 -6.51
C GLY A 80 -6.75 15.80 -7.59
N HIS A 81 -6.55 16.45 -8.74
CA HIS A 81 -7.43 16.37 -9.90
C HIS A 81 -7.30 15.03 -10.63
N GLY A 82 -8.37 14.54 -11.25
CA GLY A 82 -8.38 13.33 -12.09
C GLY A 82 -7.85 13.53 -13.52
N ARG A 83 -6.94 14.50 -13.72
CA ARG A 83 -6.30 14.76 -15.02
C ARG A 83 -5.12 13.81 -15.20
N THR A 84 -4.84 13.39 -16.43
CA THR A 84 -3.73 12.48 -16.74
C THR A 84 -2.42 12.96 -16.13
N SER A 85 -2.15 14.28 -16.07
CA SER A 85 -0.95 14.86 -15.43
C SER A 85 -0.74 14.45 -13.97
N ASN A 86 -1.80 14.23 -13.19
CA ASN A 86 -1.74 13.81 -11.79
C ASN A 86 -1.91 12.29 -11.61
N LEU A 87 -1.93 11.53 -12.70
CA LEU A 87 -2.18 10.09 -12.67
C LEU A 87 -0.94 9.31 -13.11
N LEU A 88 -0.67 8.23 -12.37
CA LEU A 88 0.34 7.23 -12.68
C LEU A 88 -0.24 5.82 -12.56
N PRO A 89 0.26 4.85 -13.33
CA PRO A 89 -0.25 3.49 -13.30
C PRO A 89 0.29 2.75 -12.06
N ALA A 90 -0.56 1.96 -11.41
CA ALA A 90 -0.18 1.14 -10.27
C ALA A 90 -0.92 -0.22 -10.28
N HIS A 91 -0.27 -1.25 -9.72
CA HIS A 91 -0.97 -2.49 -9.39
C HIS A 91 -2.06 -2.20 -8.35
N ALA A 92 -3.17 -2.94 -8.40
CA ALA A 92 -4.24 -2.78 -7.43
C ALA A 92 -3.76 -3.00 -5.98
N LEU A 93 -2.85 -3.95 -5.75
CA LEU A 93 -2.25 -4.19 -4.44
C LEU A 93 -1.43 -2.99 -3.96
N CYS A 94 -0.51 -2.51 -4.80
CA CYS A 94 0.35 -1.37 -4.48
C CYS A 94 -0.46 -0.11 -4.19
N ASN A 95 -1.43 0.22 -5.05
CA ASN A 95 -2.32 1.36 -4.86
C ASN A 95 -3.12 1.26 -3.55
N ASN A 96 -3.62 0.06 -3.22
CA ASN A 96 -4.34 -0.15 -1.96
C ASN A 96 -3.46 0.06 -0.72
N TYR A 97 -2.16 -0.22 -0.78
CA TYR A 97 -1.23 0.02 0.33
C TYR A 97 -0.69 1.45 0.37
N ARG A 98 -0.49 2.08 -0.79
CA ARG A 98 -0.19 3.52 -0.87
C ARG A 98 -1.34 4.37 -0.35
N TRP A 99 -2.57 3.97 -0.68
CA TRP A 99 -3.82 4.57 -0.25
C TRP A 99 -3.78 6.11 -0.32
N ASN A 100 -4.33 6.81 0.67
CA ASN A 100 -4.28 8.26 0.76
C ASN A 100 -3.35 8.77 1.87
N TYR A 101 -2.30 8.01 2.19
CA TYR A 101 -1.25 8.44 3.12
C TYR A 101 -0.66 9.79 2.69
N LEU A 102 -0.37 10.65 3.66
CA LEU A 102 0.44 11.86 3.43
C LEU A 102 1.85 11.44 2.97
N PRO A 103 2.61 12.30 2.27
CA PRO A 103 3.97 11.95 1.85
C PRO A 103 4.85 11.45 3.00
N GLU A 104 4.91 12.21 4.10
CA GLU A 104 5.66 11.84 5.30
C GLU A 104 5.10 10.57 5.97
N GLU A 105 3.78 10.43 6.08
CA GLU A 105 3.13 9.23 6.66
C GLU A 105 3.50 7.97 5.85
N PHE A 106 3.55 8.08 4.52
CA PHE A 106 3.94 6.99 3.65
C PHE A 106 5.43 6.64 3.78
N GLN A 107 6.31 7.64 3.90
CA GLN A 107 7.74 7.43 4.17
C GLN A 107 7.95 6.70 5.51
N TRP A 108 7.22 7.06 6.57
CA TRP A 108 7.25 6.33 7.84
C TRP A 108 6.77 4.89 7.70
N VAL A 109 5.69 4.64 6.94
CA VAL A 109 5.22 3.27 6.63
C VAL A 109 6.30 2.45 5.95
N LEU A 110 7.03 3.02 4.98
CA LEU A 110 8.14 2.34 4.32
C LEU A 110 9.30 2.05 5.28
N LYS A 111 9.76 3.05 6.04
CA LYS A 111 10.87 2.92 6.99
C LYS A 111 10.59 1.88 8.07
N ILE A 112 9.41 1.94 8.68
CA ILE A 112 8.98 0.96 9.69
C ILE A 112 8.77 -0.42 9.05
N GLY A 113 8.15 -0.49 7.86
CA GLY A 113 7.92 -1.75 7.15
C GLY A 113 9.21 -2.50 6.83
N VAL A 114 10.22 -1.79 6.31
CA VAL A 114 11.57 -2.34 6.06
C VAL A 114 12.19 -2.84 7.36
N TRP A 115 12.18 -2.03 8.43
CA TRP A 115 12.74 -2.42 9.71
C TRP A 115 12.05 -3.66 10.31
N VAL A 116 10.71 -3.69 10.32
CA VAL A 116 9.93 -4.83 10.83
C VAL A 116 10.22 -6.10 10.02
N ARG A 117 10.26 -6.01 8.69
CA ARG A 117 10.56 -7.15 7.81
C ARG A 117 11.94 -7.73 8.14
N LEU A 118 12.96 -6.88 8.23
CA LEU A 118 14.31 -7.30 8.63
C LEU A 118 14.33 -7.90 10.03
N LYS A 119 13.52 -7.37 10.96
CA LYS A 119 13.42 -7.91 12.32
C LYS A 119 12.78 -9.30 12.38
N MET A 120 11.78 -9.56 11.54
CA MET A 120 11.12 -10.87 11.44
C MET A 120 12.05 -11.98 10.96
N GLU A 121 13.04 -11.64 10.14
CA GLU A 121 14.00 -12.60 9.58
C GLU A 121 15.10 -13.01 10.55
N GLN A 122 15.28 -12.26 11.64
CA GLN A 122 16.26 -12.57 12.66
C GLN A 122 15.79 -13.77 13.51
N PRO A 123 16.38 -14.97 13.37
CA PRO A 123 15.83 -16.19 13.99
C PRO A 123 15.81 -16.13 15.52
N LYS A 124 16.80 -15.45 16.11
CA LYS A 124 16.96 -15.27 17.56
C LYS A 124 16.10 -14.14 18.13
N SER A 125 15.46 -13.31 17.30
CA SER A 125 14.65 -12.21 17.80
C SER A 125 13.33 -12.71 18.39
N GLN A 126 13.13 -12.53 19.70
CA GLN A 126 11.83 -12.81 20.33
C GLN A 126 10.75 -11.87 19.79
N LEU A 127 11.06 -10.57 19.65
CA LEU A 127 10.15 -9.59 19.07
C LEU A 127 9.82 -9.93 17.61
N GLY A 128 10.82 -10.20 16.77
CA GLY A 128 10.62 -10.57 15.36
C GLY A 128 9.68 -11.76 15.20
N ARG A 129 9.91 -12.83 15.96
CA ARG A 129 9.03 -14.02 15.98
C ARG A 129 7.60 -13.69 16.43
N LYS A 130 7.44 -12.83 17.44
CA LYS A 130 6.12 -12.38 17.91
C LYS A 130 5.38 -11.60 16.82
N ILE A 131 6.04 -10.65 16.16
CA ILE A 131 5.43 -9.86 15.09
C ILE A 131 5.08 -10.78 13.90
N LEU A 132 6.00 -11.67 13.47
CA LEU A 132 5.77 -12.61 12.36
C LEU A 132 4.52 -13.46 12.57
N ARG A 133 4.40 -14.11 13.73
CA ARG A 133 3.22 -14.95 14.06
C ARG A 133 1.92 -14.14 14.06
N THR A 134 1.97 -12.93 14.61
CA THR A 134 0.80 -12.03 14.68
C THR A 134 0.38 -11.58 13.29
N PHE A 135 1.34 -11.14 12.47
CA PHE A 135 1.13 -10.72 11.09
C PHE A 135 0.56 -11.87 10.24
N PHE A 136 1.17 -13.05 10.28
CA PHE A 136 0.71 -14.22 9.53
C PHE A 136 -0.74 -14.60 9.89
N LYS A 137 -1.08 -14.60 11.19
CA LYS A 137 -2.46 -14.85 11.65
C LYS A 137 -3.46 -13.82 11.09
N GLN A 138 -3.06 -12.55 10.96
CA GLN A 138 -3.91 -11.51 10.37
C GLN A 138 -4.10 -11.73 8.86
N GLU A 139 -3.05 -12.09 8.13
CA GLU A 139 -3.12 -12.32 6.69
C GLU A 139 -3.95 -13.56 6.35
N VAL A 140 -3.83 -14.66 7.11
CA VAL A 140 -4.72 -15.84 6.98
C VAL A 140 -6.19 -15.43 7.12
N LYS A 141 -6.52 -14.60 8.11
CA LYS A 141 -7.89 -14.08 8.30
C LYS A 141 -8.33 -13.17 7.15
N ARG A 142 -7.42 -12.35 6.61
CA ARG A 142 -7.72 -11.47 5.47
C ARG A 142 -8.01 -12.28 4.21
N GLU A 143 -7.20 -13.29 3.93
CA GLU A 143 -7.38 -14.20 2.79
C GLU A 143 -8.66 -15.04 2.93
N SER A 144 -8.95 -15.55 4.13
CA SER A 144 -10.23 -16.23 4.39
C SER A 144 -11.44 -15.34 4.07
N ARG A 145 -11.39 -14.06 4.48
CA ARG A 145 -12.45 -13.09 4.17
C ARG A 145 -12.54 -12.77 2.68
N ARG A 146 -11.42 -12.72 1.96
CA ARG A 146 -11.41 -12.53 0.50
C ARG A 146 -12.05 -13.73 -0.21
N ARG A 147 -11.67 -14.96 0.17
CA ARG A 147 -12.22 -16.20 -0.39
C ARG A 147 -13.73 -16.32 -0.18
N ARG A 148 -14.24 -15.96 1.01
CA ARG A 148 -15.69 -15.95 1.30
C ARG A 148 -16.50 -14.98 0.44
N LYS A 149 -15.87 -13.95 -0.13
CA LYS A 149 -16.52 -12.97 -1.02
C LYS A 149 -16.49 -13.38 -2.49
N LEU A 150 -15.74 -14.42 -2.85
CA LEU A 150 -15.73 -14.94 -4.21
C LEU A 150 -17.03 -15.71 -4.48
N PRO A 151 -17.58 -15.64 -5.71
CA PRO A 151 -18.64 -16.53 -6.14
C PRO A 151 -18.26 -17.99 -5.88
N ARG A 152 -19.22 -18.85 -5.52
CA ARG A 152 -18.97 -20.26 -5.15
C ARG A 152 -18.17 -21.01 -6.22
N ASP A 153 -18.40 -20.65 -7.48
CA ASP A 153 -17.82 -21.28 -8.68
C ASP A 153 -16.34 -20.91 -8.89
N ALA A 154 -15.83 -19.86 -8.22
CA ALA A 154 -14.43 -19.44 -8.30
C ALA A 154 -13.54 -20.06 -7.19
N VAL A 155 -14.13 -20.74 -6.21
CA VAL A 155 -13.42 -21.31 -5.05
C VAL A 155 -12.90 -22.72 -5.32
N SER A 156 -13.49 -23.44 -6.27
CA SER A 156 -13.18 -24.85 -6.60
C SER A 156 -11.82 -25.08 -7.28
N ASN A 157 -11.13 -24.04 -7.75
CA ASN A 157 -9.87 -24.15 -8.50
C ASN A 157 -8.61 -23.71 -7.73
N VAL A 158 -8.65 -23.59 -6.40
CA VAL A 158 -7.45 -23.31 -5.61
C VAL A 158 -6.92 -24.61 -5.01
N PRO A 159 -5.78 -25.16 -5.50
CA PRO A 159 -5.21 -26.37 -4.92
C PRO A 159 -4.94 -26.15 -3.43
N LEU A 160 -5.46 -27.06 -2.60
CA LEU A 160 -5.00 -27.22 -1.22
C LEU A 160 -3.51 -27.55 -1.30
N GLN A 161 -2.64 -26.59 -1.02
CA GLN A 161 -1.23 -26.92 -0.79
C GLN A 161 -1.19 -27.88 0.40
N PRO A 162 -0.60 -29.08 0.26
CA PRO A 162 -0.51 -30.01 1.36
C PRO A 162 0.31 -29.36 2.47
N THR A 163 -0.23 -29.39 3.69
CA THR A 163 0.52 -29.08 4.89
C THR A 163 1.64 -30.11 4.99
N GLY A 164 2.87 -29.68 4.69
CA GLY A 164 4.06 -30.50 4.87
C GLY A 164 4.08 -31.08 6.28
N SER A 165 3.91 -32.39 6.34
CA SER A 165 4.11 -33.24 7.50
C SER A 165 5.51 -33.03 8.07
N ALA A 166 5.57 -32.79 9.37
CA ALA A 166 6.77 -33.07 10.15
C ALA A 166 7.06 -34.59 10.09
N GLY A 167 8.30 -34.97 9.81
CA GLY A 167 8.77 -36.34 9.89
C GLY A 167 10.18 -36.48 9.30
N GLY A 168 11.15 -36.79 10.16
CA GLY A 168 12.56 -37.01 9.83
C GLY A 168 13.48 -36.38 10.86
#